data_AF-A0AAV5VPN1-F1
#
_entry.id   AF-A0AAV5VPN1-F1
#
_cell.length_a   1.000
_cell.length_b   1.000
_cell.length_c   1.000
_cell.angle_alpha   90.00
_cell.angle_beta   90.00
_cell.angle_gamma   90.00
#
_symmetry.space_group_name_H-M   'P 1'
#
loop_
_entity.id
_entity.type
_entity.pdbx_description
1 polymer ?
#
loop_
_entity_poly.entity_id
_entity_poly.type
_entity_poly.pdbx_seq_one_letter_code
_entity_poly.pdbx_strand_id
1 'polypeptide(L)'
;MSSPLYDWFFHEPFHSIFLGCTTSLSLFSNGLLLYIIATTNSSNLGPYRYLLAVFAVCDIVTTMGHAGLQAFCHMTSTGFYFFPRRAGKMNLFGYSLDTALLLIFLATYYQTFIVLAYHFIYRYKTATRCIS
;
A
#
# COMPACT_ATOMS: atom_id res chain seq x y z
N MET A 1 -13.25 31.47 -10.00
CA MET A 1 -13.18 30.51 -8.86
C MET A 1 -11.77 30.59 -8.32
N SER A 2 -11.60 31.02 -7.07
CA SER A 2 -10.32 30.97 -6.36
C SER A 2 -9.90 29.51 -6.19
N SER A 3 -8.64 29.21 -6.46
CA SER A 3 -8.06 27.89 -6.20
C SER A 3 -8.16 27.58 -4.71
N PRO A 4 -8.52 26.34 -4.33
CA PRO A 4 -8.56 25.96 -2.92
C PRO A 4 -7.16 26.04 -2.30
N LEU A 5 -7.07 26.38 -1.02
CA LEU A 5 -5.78 26.58 -0.31
C LEU A 5 -4.84 25.36 -0.33
N TYR A 6 -5.36 24.16 -0.62
CA TYR A 6 -4.59 22.92 -0.68
C TYR A 6 -4.16 22.51 -2.11
N ASP A 7 -4.50 23.32 -3.13
CA ASP A 7 -4.26 22.97 -4.53
C ASP A 7 -2.77 22.72 -4.83
N TRP A 8 -1.88 23.44 -4.15
CA TRP A 8 -0.42 23.31 -4.27
C TRP A 8 0.11 21.89 -3.97
N PHE A 9 -0.62 21.06 -3.22
CA PHE A 9 -0.24 19.69 -2.91
C PHE A 9 -0.31 18.76 -4.14
N PHE A 10 -1.19 19.07 -5.09
CA PHE A 10 -1.46 18.25 -6.28
C PHE A 10 -0.70 18.72 -7.52
N HIS A 11 -0.11 19.92 -7.45
CA HIS A 11 0.68 20.51 -8.52
C HIS A 11 2.15 20.07 -8.44
N GLU A 12 2.77 20.04 -9.62
CA GLU A 12 4.22 19.89 -9.74
C GLU A 12 4.91 21.16 -9.21
N PRO A 13 6.09 21.05 -8.57
CA PRO A 13 6.89 19.84 -8.38
C PRO A 13 6.59 19.07 -7.09
N PHE A 14 5.78 19.63 -6.19
CA PHE A 14 5.60 19.09 -4.85
C PHE A 14 5.03 17.66 -4.88
N HIS A 15 4.01 17.44 -5.71
CA HIS A 15 3.37 16.13 -5.85
C HIS A 15 4.36 15.02 -6.27
N SER A 16 5.21 15.26 -7.27
CA SER A 16 6.20 14.28 -7.72
C SER A 16 7.29 14.01 -6.68
N ILE A 17 7.75 15.05 -5.98
CA ILE A 17 8.74 14.88 -4.89
C ILE A 17 8.14 14.02 -3.78
N PHE A 18 6.92 14.34 -3.33
CA PHE A 18 6.23 13.58 -2.29
C PHE A 18 6.04 12.11 -2.69
N LEU A 19 5.58 11.88 -3.93
CA LEU A 19 5.37 10.53 -4.46
C LEU A 19 6.69 9.76 -4.61
N GLY A 20 7.76 10.41 -5.05
CA GLY A 20 9.09 9.80 -5.14
C GLY A 20 9.66 9.42 -3.77
N CYS A 21 9.55 10.30 -2.78
CA CYS A 21 10.02 10.06 -1.41
C CYS A 21 9.26 8.91 -0.75
N THR A 22 7.92 8.93 -0.81
CA THR A 22 7.08 7.88 -0.21
C THR A 22 7.28 6.52 -0.88
N THR A 23 7.41 6.50 -2.21
CA THR A 23 7.70 5.28 -2.97
C THR A 23 9.07 4.69 -2.57
N SER A 24 10.10 5.52 -2.53
CA SER A 24 11.45 5.08 -2.18
C SER A 24 11.51 4.54 -0.75
N LEU A 25 10.87 5.23 0.19
CA LEU A 25 10.83 4.81 1.59
C LEU A 25 10.07 3.49 1.76
N SER A 26 8.91 3.33 1.12
CA SER A 26 8.13 2.08 1.21
C SER A 26 8.87 0.90 0.57
N LEU A 27 9.48 1.06 -0.61
CA LEU A 27 10.26 -0.01 -1.22
C LEU A 27 11.45 -0.42 -0.35
N PHE A 28 12.16 0.55 0.22
CA PHE A 28 13.28 0.28 1.10
C PHE A 28 12.84 -0.41 2.39
N SER A 29 11.81 0.09 3.08
CA SER A 29 11.38 -0.45 4.37
C SER A 29 10.77 -1.86 4.24
N ASN A 30 9.95 -2.11 3.21
CA ASN A 30 9.38 -3.44 2.97
C ASN A 30 10.43 -4.43 2.43
N GLY A 31 11.38 -3.95 1.61
CA GLY A 31 12.53 -4.74 1.21
C GLY A 31 13.38 -5.17 2.41
N LEU A 32 13.66 -4.23 3.32
CA LEU A 32 14.37 -4.51 4.57
C LEU A 32 13.59 -5.48 5.46
N LEU A 33 12.27 -5.33 5.56
CA LEU A 33 11.41 -6.27 6.32
C LEU A 33 11.50 -7.68 5.75
N LEU A 34 11.41 -7.85 4.43
CA LEU A 34 11.57 -9.16 3.77
C LEU A 34 12.97 -9.73 4.00
N TYR A 35 14.01 -8.90 3.92
CA TYR A 35 15.39 -9.31 4.21
C TYR A 35 15.55 -9.80 5.67
N ILE A 36 14.99 -9.08 6.64
CA ILE A 36 15.01 -9.47 8.06
C ILE A 36 14.27 -10.80 8.26
N ILE A 37 13.09 -10.97 7.64
CA ILE A 37 12.33 -12.22 7.73
C ILE A 37 13.11 -13.39 7.13
N ALA A 38 13.83 -13.17 6.03
CA ALA A 38 14.61 -14.21 5.36
C ALA A 38 15.89 -14.60 6.14
N THR A 39 16.50 -13.65 6.85
CA THR A 39 17.78 -13.85 7.56
C THR A 39 17.61 -14.21 9.04
N THR A 40 16.48 -13.86 9.66
CA THR A 40 16.25 -14.08 11.09
C THR A 40 15.56 -15.42 11.34
N ASN A 41 16.32 -16.41 11.83
CA ASN A 41 15.76 -17.64 12.38
C ASN A 41 15.29 -17.42 13.83
N SER A 42 14.11 -16.82 14.00
CA SER A 42 13.45 -16.74 15.30
C SER A 42 12.40 -17.85 15.42
N SER A 43 12.67 -18.81 16.31
CA SER A 43 11.69 -19.83 16.72
C SER A 43 10.43 -19.20 17.34
N ASN A 44 10.53 -17.99 17.89
CA ASN A 44 9.42 -17.25 18.49
C ASN A 44 8.52 -16.52 17.46
N LEU A 45 8.98 -16.33 16.21
CA LEU A 45 8.18 -15.66 15.18
C LEU A 45 7.16 -16.59 14.51
N GLY A 46 7.30 -17.92 14.64
CA GLY A 46 6.27 -18.90 14.23
C GLY A 46 5.60 -18.64 12.87
N PRO A 47 4.30 -18.94 12.72
CA PRO A 47 3.52 -18.64 11.50
C PRO A 47 3.35 -17.14 11.21
N TYR A 48 3.55 -16.27 12.20
CA TYR A 48 3.38 -14.83 12.09
C TYR A 48 4.36 -14.18 11.09
N ARG A 49 5.53 -14.82 10.86
CA ARG A 49 6.48 -14.40 9.82
C ARG A 49 5.87 -14.37 8.41
N TYR A 50 4.95 -15.30 8.10
CA TYR A 50 4.32 -15.37 6.78
C TYR A 50 3.29 -14.24 6.60
N LEU A 51 2.58 -13.88 7.67
CA LEU A 51 1.70 -12.71 7.69
C LEU A 51 2.47 -11.42 7.41
N LEU A 52 3.63 -11.25 8.06
CA LEU A 52 4.51 -10.09 7.81
C LEU A 52 5.09 -10.08 6.38
N ALA A 53 5.44 -11.25 5.84
CA ALA A 53 5.95 -11.34 4.47
C ALA A 53 4.87 -10.99 3.44
N VAL A 54 3.65 -11.50 3.61
CA VAL A 54 2.50 -11.15 2.76
C VAL A 54 2.18 -9.66 2.87
N PHE A 55 2.22 -9.09 4.08
CA PHE A 55 2.07 -7.65 4.27
C PHE A 55 3.09 -6.85 3.45
N ALA A 56 4.37 -7.20 3.57
CA ALA A 56 5.45 -6.50 2.88
C ALA A 56 5.34 -6.59 1.35
N VAL A 57 5.02 -7.78 0.82
CA VAL A 57 4.82 -7.98 -0.63
C VAL A 57 3.66 -7.12 -1.13
N CYS A 58 2.54 -7.11 -0.42
CA CYS A 58 1.37 -6.37 -0.84
C CYS A 58 1.55 -4.86 -0.72
N ASP A 59 2.33 -4.39 0.26
CA ASP A 59 2.72 -2.98 0.34
C ASP A 59 3.63 -2.58 -0.83
N ILE A 60 4.60 -3.43 -1.21
CA ILE A 60 5.43 -3.20 -2.42
C ILE A 60 4.56 -3.11 -3.68
N VAL A 61 3.61 -4.03 -3.87
CA VAL A 61 2.69 -4.01 -5.02
C VAL A 61 1.83 -2.73 -5.01
N THR A 62 1.34 -2.33 -3.83
CA THR A 62 0.57 -1.08 -3.68
C THR A 62 1.41 0.14 -4.03
N THR A 63 2.67 0.17 -3.58
CA THR A 63 3.63 1.24 -3.87
C THR A 63 3.96 1.33 -5.36
N MET A 64 4.14 0.18 -6.03
CA MET A 64 4.30 0.14 -7.49
C MET A 64 3.05 0.67 -8.21
N GLY A 65 1.86 0.26 -7.75
CA GLY A 65 0.58 0.76 -8.26
C GLY A 65 0.43 2.28 -8.04
N HIS A 66 0.83 2.79 -6.89
CA HIS A 66 0.78 4.21 -6.56
C HIS A 66 1.71 5.03 -7.45
N ALA A 67 2.95 4.55 -7.65
CA ALA A 67 3.93 5.20 -8.51
C ALA A 67 3.53 5.18 -9.99
N GLY A 68 2.95 4.08 -10.47
CA GLY A 68 2.54 3.90 -11.86
C GLY A 68 1.24 4.62 -12.23
N LEU A 69 0.18 4.42 -11.44
CA LEU A 69 -1.16 4.92 -11.74
C LEU A 69 -1.37 6.37 -11.27
N GLN A 70 -0.58 6.82 -10.28
CA GLN A 70 -0.80 8.09 -9.58
C GLN A 70 -2.27 8.28 -9.21
N ALA A 71 -2.87 7.26 -8.58
CA ALA A 71 -4.32 7.19 -8.38
C ALA A 71 -4.82 8.35 -7.49
N PHE A 72 -5.84 9.06 -7.97
CA PHE A 72 -6.58 10.03 -7.18
C PHE A 72 -7.62 9.33 -6.32
N CYS A 73 -7.55 9.56 -5.02
CA CYS A 73 -8.55 9.08 -4.08
C CYS A 73 -9.61 10.17 -3.86
N HIS A 74 -10.86 9.85 -4.12
CA HIS A 74 -12.01 10.66 -3.78
C HIS A 74 -12.78 10.01 -2.63
N MET A 75 -12.81 10.69 -1.49
CA MET A 75 -13.51 10.23 -0.29
C MET A 75 -14.94 10.76 -0.29
N THR A 76 -15.89 9.85 -0.10
CA THR A 76 -17.31 10.14 0.06
C THR A 76 -17.76 9.75 1.48
N SER A 77 -18.96 10.14 1.88
CA SER A 77 -19.49 9.79 3.22
C SER A 77 -19.63 8.28 3.45
N THR A 78 -19.72 7.49 2.38
CA THR A 78 -19.93 6.04 2.42
C THR A 78 -18.73 5.21 1.99
N GLY A 79 -17.65 5.83 1.48
CA GLY A 79 -16.49 5.07 1.00
C GLY A 79 -15.48 5.87 0.17
N PHE A 80 -14.61 5.13 -0.52
CA PHE A 80 -13.49 5.67 -1.29
C PHE A 80 -13.57 5.24 -2.76
N TYR A 81 -13.33 6.17 -3.66
CA TYR A 81 -13.22 5.92 -5.09
C TYR A 81 -11.81 6.26 -5.56
N PHE A 82 -11.22 5.38 -6.38
CA PHE A 82 -9.91 5.61 -6.96
C PHE A 82 -10.02 5.82 -8.46
N PHE A 83 -9.36 6.86 -8.96
CA PHE A 83 -9.31 7.20 -10.38
C PHE A 83 -7.85 7.27 -10.85
N PRO A 84 -7.48 6.60 -11.95
CA PRO A 84 -6.13 6.69 -12.49
C PRO A 84 -5.91 8.07 -13.11
N ARG A 85 -4.83 8.77 -12.71
CA ARG A 85 -4.46 10.10 -13.27
C ARG A 85 -4.08 10.04 -14.75
N ARG A 86 -3.64 8.87 -15.22
CA ARG A 86 -3.14 8.63 -16.59
C ARG A 86 -3.98 7.62 -17.36
N ALA A 87 -5.30 7.65 -17.20
CA ALA A 87 -6.22 6.76 -17.92
C ALA A 87 -5.95 6.74 -19.44
N GLY A 88 -5.82 5.56 -20.03
CA GLY A 88 -5.62 5.33 -21.47
C GLY A 88 -4.18 5.37 -21.96
N LYS A 89 -3.20 5.62 -21.08
CA LYS A 89 -1.77 5.69 -21.46
C LYS A 89 -0.98 4.40 -21.19
N MET A 90 -1.49 3.48 -20.36
CA MET A 90 -0.86 2.17 -20.14
C MET A 90 -1.53 1.10 -21.02
N ASN A 91 -1.22 1.15 -22.31
CA ASN A 91 -1.62 0.12 -23.26
C ASN A 91 -0.46 -0.86 -23.46
N LEU A 92 -0.67 -2.14 -23.14
CA LEU A 92 0.28 -3.21 -23.40
C LEU A 92 -0.36 -4.17 -24.41
N PHE A 93 0.30 -4.42 -25.53
CA PHE A 93 -0.20 -5.29 -26.61
C PHE A 93 -1.63 -4.94 -27.12
N GLY A 94 -2.03 -3.67 -27.06
CA GLY A 94 -3.35 -3.21 -27.50
C GLY A 94 -4.48 -3.36 -26.47
N TYR A 95 -4.19 -3.89 -25.28
CA TYR A 95 -5.14 -3.97 -24.17
C TYR A 95 -4.85 -2.87 -23.13
N SER A 96 -5.89 -2.22 -22.61
CA SER A 96 -5.75 -1.27 -21.50
C SER A 96 -5.50 -2.04 -20.21
N LEU A 97 -4.33 -1.82 -19.61
CA LEU A 97 -3.99 -2.39 -18.30
C LEU A 97 -4.49 -1.53 -17.13
N ASP A 98 -4.97 -0.32 -17.41
CA ASP A 98 -5.34 0.66 -16.39
C ASP A 98 -6.36 0.09 -15.40
N THR A 99 -7.39 -0.59 -15.91
CA THR A 99 -8.44 -1.19 -15.06
C THR A 99 -7.90 -2.33 -14.20
N ALA A 100 -7.10 -3.22 -14.78
CA ALA A 100 -6.54 -4.36 -14.05
C ALA A 100 -5.58 -3.90 -12.95
N LEU A 101 -4.69 -2.95 -13.26
CA LEU A 101 -3.76 -2.38 -12.29
C LEU A 101 -4.50 -1.61 -11.18
N LEU A 102 -5.56 -0.88 -11.51
CA LEU A 102 -6.39 -0.18 -10.53
C LEU A 102 -7.09 -1.16 -9.58
N LEU A 103 -7.61 -2.28 -10.10
CA LEU A 103 -8.24 -3.31 -9.28
C LEU A 103 -7.22 -4.01 -8.37
N ILE A 104 -6.03 -4.31 -8.87
CA ILE A 104 -4.94 -4.87 -8.07
C ILE A 104 -4.56 -3.88 -6.96
N PHE A 105 -4.37 -2.61 -7.29
CA PHE A 105 -4.08 -1.55 -6.34
C PHE A 105 -5.16 -1.43 -5.26
N LEU A 106 -6.45 -1.48 -5.66
CA LEU A 106 -7.57 -1.42 -4.73
C LEU A 106 -7.59 -2.63 -3.80
N ALA A 107 -7.38 -3.84 -4.34
CA ALA A 107 -7.35 -5.07 -3.57
C ALA A 107 -6.21 -5.07 -2.55
N THR A 108 -5.00 -4.68 -2.96
CA THR A 108 -3.83 -4.63 -2.08
C THR A 108 -3.96 -3.51 -1.03
N TYR A 109 -4.52 -2.36 -1.40
CA TYR A 109 -4.86 -1.29 -0.46
C TYR A 109 -5.82 -1.78 0.63
N TYR A 110 -6.94 -2.42 0.27
CA TYR A 110 -7.90 -2.96 1.24
C TYR A 110 -7.31 -4.07 2.12
N GLN A 111 -6.45 -4.90 1.56
CA GLN A 111 -5.81 -5.99 2.29
C GLN A 111 -4.98 -5.48 3.47
N THR A 112 -4.32 -4.31 3.37
CA THR A 112 -3.52 -3.76 4.48
C THR A 112 -4.35 -3.59 5.76
N PHE A 113 -5.60 -3.14 5.66
CA PHE A 113 -6.52 -3.02 6.78
C PHE A 113 -6.86 -4.37 7.41
N ILE A 114 -7.10 -5.39 6.58
CA ILE A 114 -7.39 -6.74 7.04
C ILE A 114 -6.18 -7.30 7.80
N VAL A 115 -4.98 -7.15 7.25
CA VAL A 115 -3.75 -7.63 7.89
C VAL A 115 -3.48 -6.89 9.20
N LEU A 116 -3.69 -5.57 9.25
CA LEU A 116 -3.61 -4.80 10.50
C LEU A 116 -4.60 -5.29 11.55
N ALA A 117 -5.84 -5.62 11.16
CA ALA A 117 -6.83 -6.21 12.07
C ALA A 117 -6.36 -7.58 12.60
N TYR A 118 -5.79 -8.43 11.74
CA TYR A 118 -5.19 -9.70 12.16
C TYR A 118 -4.03 -9.50 13.14
N HIS A 119 -3.15 -8.52 12.89
CA HIS A 119 -2.06 -8.17 13.81
C HIS A 119 -2.59 -7.75 15.19
N PHE A 120 -3.66 -6.97 15.22
CA PHE A 120 -4.29 -6.53 16.47
C PHE A 120 -4.86 -7.71 17.26
N ILE A 121 -5.64 -8.58 16.61
CA ILE A 121 -6.22 -9.78 17.23
C ILE A 121 -5.12 -10.72 17.74
N TYR A 122 -4.07 -10.92 16.95
CA TYR A 122 -2.94 -11.77 17.35
C TYR A 122 -2.26 -11.23 18.62
N ARG A 123 -1.95 -9.93 18.67
CA ARG A 123 -1.34 -9.29 19.84
C ARG A 123 -2.26 -9.36 21.06
N TYR A 124 -3.56 -9.14 20.88
CA TYR A 124 -4.54 -9.24 21.95
C TYR A 124 -4.57 -10.65 22.56
N LYS A 125 -4.65 -11.69 21.73
CA LYS A 125 -4.63 -13.09 22.21
C LYS A 125 -3.34 -13.42 22.96
N THR A 126 -2.19 -12.99 22.46
CA THR A 126 -0.90 -13.21 23.14
C THR A 126 -0.88 -12.51 24.51
N ALA A 127 -1.33 -11.26 24.60
CA ALA A 127 -1.39 -10.53 25.87
C ALA A 127 -2.34 -11.20 26.89
N THR A 128 -3.54 -11.63 26.46
CA THR A 128 -4.51 -12.29 27.35
C THR A 128 -4.05 -13.68 27.83
N ARG A 129 -3.30 -14.43 27.01
CA ARG A 129 -2.73 -15.73 27.41
C ARG A 129 -1.60 -15.62 28.43
N CYS A 130 -0.93 -14.48 28.52
CA CYS A 130 0.07 -14.24 29.56
C CYS A 130 -0.54 -13.88 30.93
N ILE A 131 -1.86 -13.65 30.99
CA ILE A 131 -2.58 -13.24 32.21
C ILE A 131 -3.41 -14.40 32.80
N SER A 132 -3.58 -15.51 32.06
CA SER A 132 -4.27 -16.73 32.52
C SER A 132 -3.29 -17.83 32.86
#